data_AF-W2RK51-F1
#
_entry.id   AF-W2RK51-F1
#
_cell.length_a   1.000
_cell.length_b   1.000
_cell.length_c   1.000
_cell.angle_alpha   90.00
_cell.angle_beta   90.00
_cell.angle_gamma   90.00
#
_symmetry.space_group_name_H-M   'P 1'
#
loop_
_entity.id
_entity.type
_entity.pdbx_description
1 polymer ?
#
loop_
_entity_poly.entity_id
_entity_poly.type
_entity_poly.pdbx_seq_one_letter_code
_entity_poly.pdbx_strand_id
1 'polypeptide(L)'
;MVGSDTTATAMHMALFFAMTNPRVWGCLHCEIQKEEQSGLSTPVSASQCQQMPYLDAPERWLPGANPGRVLDEMNNTLDLVFGYGKNACLGKSIALIEMQKFVAELSRRFDMSIVRPERPFKSSNRNGLFIQEDMLVRFEKRSCDL
;
A
#
# COMPACT_ATOMS: atom_id res chain seq x y z
N MET A 1 17.52 -4.86 11.58
CA MET A 1 17.64 -4.87 10.11
C MET A 1 16.82 -5.98 9.44
N VAL A 2 15.72 -6.43 10.07
CA VAL A 2 14.81 -7.45 9.51
C VAL A 2 13.44 -6.77 9.45
N GLY A 3 13.06 -6.27 8.29
CA GLY A 3 11.75 -5.62 8.09
C GLY A 3 11.78 -4.42 7.14
N SER A 4 12.71 -3.48 7.32
CA SER A 4 12.70 -2.22 6.56
C SER A 4 12.77 -2.41 5.05
N ASP A 5 13.62 -3.32 4.56
CA ASP A 5 13.82 -3.49 3.11
C ASP A 5 12.65 -4.23 2.45
N THR A 6 12.00 -5.14 3.18
CA THR A 6 10.84 -5.90 2.68
C THR A 6 9.56 -5.08 2.73
N THR A 7 9.33 -4.30 3.80
CA THR A 7 8.18 -3.39 3.90
C THR A 7 8.29 -2.24 2.91
N ALA A 8 9.49 -1.66 2.71
CA ALA A 8 9.71 -0.62 1.71
C ALA A 8 9.40 -1.10 0.28
N THR A 9 9.83 -2.30 -0.08
CA THR A 9 9.52 -2.92 -1.37
C THR A 9 8.01 -3.11 -1.55
N ALA A 10 7.30 -3.58 -0.51
CA ALA A 10 5.85 -3.72 -0.55
C ALA A 10 5.14 -2.36 -0.70
N MET A 11 5.57 -1.34 0.04
CA MET A 11 5.03 0.01 -0.05
C MET A 11 5.25 0.62 -1.44
N HIS A 12 6.45 0.47 -2.02
CA HIS A 12 6.75 0.91 -3.38
C HIS A 12 5.83 0.25 -4.41
N MET A 13 5.62 -1.06 -4.31
CA MET A 13 4.74 -1.78 -5.23
C MET A 13 3.28 -1.36 -5.08
N ALA A 14 2.80 -1.19 -3.85
CA ALA A 14 1.45 -0.71 -3.58
C ALA A 14 1.22 0.69 -4.14
N LEU A 15 2.16 1.62 -3.88
CA LEU A 15 2.10 2.99 -4.39
C LEU A 15 2.22 3.02 -5.93
N PHE A 16 3.13 2.24 -6.51
CA PHE A 16 3.28 2.13 -7.96
C PHE A 16 1.98 1.64 -8.61
N PHE A 17 1.38 0.59 -8.06
CA PHE A 17 0.11 0.07 -8.58
C PHE A 17 -1.01 1.11 -8.45
N ALA A 18 -1.11 1.77 -7.31
CA ALA A 18 -2.12 2.80 -7.08
C ALA A 18 -1.95 3.97 -8.06
N MET A 19 -0.74 4.52 -8.21
CA MET A 19 -0.44 5.64 -9.12
C MET A 19 -0.60 5.30 -10.60
N THR A 20 -0.33 4.06 -11.01
CA THR A 20 -0.46 3.64 -12.42
C THR A 20 -1.89 3.30 -12.82
N ASN A 21 -2.78 3.07 -11.86
CA ASN A 21 -4.18 2.72 -12.09
C ASN A 21 -5.10 3.85 -11.62
N PRO A 22 -5.55 4.75 -12.50
CA PRO A 22 -6.34 5.93 -12.11
C PRO A 22 -7.67 5.57 -11.44
N ARG A 23 -8.23 4.40 -11.76
CA ARG A 23 -9.41 3.86 -11.10
C ARG A 23 -9.16 3.62 -9.61
N VAL A 24 -8.06 2.94 -9.29
CA VAL A 24 -7.71 2.59 -7.90
C VAL A 24 -7.36 3.85 -7.13
N TRP A 25 -6.53 4.72 -7.71
CA TRP A 25 -6.18 6.02 -7.14
C TRP A 25 -7.42 6.89 -6.84
N GLY A 26 -8.34 6.98 -7.80
CA GLY A 26 -9.57 7.76 -7.65
C GLY A 26 -10.49 7.18 -6.56
N CYS A 27 -10.72 5.87 -6.54
CA CYS A 27 -11.52 5.23 -5.51
C CYS A 27 -10.90 5.38 -4.11
N LEU A 28 -9.59 5.20 -3.98
CA LEU A 28 -8.84 5.37 -2.74
C LEU A 28 -8.98 6.80 -2.20
N HIS A 29 -8.86 7.81 -3.07
CA HIS A 29 -9.06 9.20 -2.67
C HIS A 29 -10.49 9.51 -2.28
N CYS A 30 -11.49 9.06 -3.04
CA CYS A 30 -12.89 9.27 -2.70
C CYS A 30 -13.22 8.67 -1.33
N GLU A 31 -12.67 7.49 -1.02
CA GLU A 31 -12.85 6.82 0.27
C GLU A 31 -12.22 7.63 1.42
N ILE A 32 -10.96 8.04 1.27
CA ILE A 32 -10.26 8.85 2.27
C ILE A 32 -10.96 10.21 2.47
N GLN A 33 -11.44 10.86 1.41
CA GLN A 33 -12.19 12.11 1.51
C GLN A 33 -13.52 11.95 2.25
N LYS A 34 -14.21 10.82 2.03
CA LYS A 34 -15.46 10.52 2.72
C LYS A 34 -15.24 10.35 4.22
N GLU A 35 -14.15 9.69 4.61
CA GLU A 35 -13.79 9.53 6.03
C GLU A 35 -13.19 10.82 6.63
N GLU A 36 -12.57 11.67 5.83
CA GLU A 36 -12.14 12.99 6.30
C GLU A 36 -13.33 13.86 6.72
N GLN A 37 -14.43 13.80 5.98
CA GLN A 37 -15.69 14.46 6.34
C GLN A 37 -16.35 13.87 7.59
N SER A 38 -16.11 12.59 7.91
CA SER A 38 -16.65 11.92 9.10
C SER A 38 -15.85 12.22 10.38
N GLY A 39 -14.71 12.93 10.25
CA GLY A 39 -13.84 13.31 11.36
C GLY A 39 -12.63 12.39 11.53
N LEU A 40 -11.82 12.26 10.48
CA LEU A 40 -10.60 11.44 10.51
C LEU A 40 -9.59 12.00 11.52
N SER A 41 -8.97 11.11 12.29
CA SER A 41 -7.91 11.51 13.22
C SER A 41 -6.63 11.89 12.46
N THR A 42 -5.88 12.86 13.00
CA THR A 42 -4.56 13.25 12.46
C THR A 42 -3.46 12.93 13.50
N PRO A 43 -2.65 11.88 13.32
CA PRO A 43 -2.60 10.94 12.19
C PRO A 43 -3.71 9.87 12.21
N VAL A 44 -4.03 9.30 11.05
CA VAL A 44 -5.09 8.30 10.88
C VAL A 44 -4.88 7.11 11.82
N SER A 45 -5.93 6.75 12.57
CA SER A 45 -5.91 5.59 13.46
C SER A 45 -5.89 4.28 12.65
N ALA A 46 -5.20 3.26 13.18
CA ALA A 46 -5.19 1.92 12.58
C ALA A 46 -6.61 1.35 12.41
N SER A 47 -7.50 1.60 13.39
CA SER A 47 -8.88 1.16 13.33
C SER A 47 -9.67 1.81 12.19
N GLN A 48 -9.36 3.08 11.88
CA GLN A 48 -9.99 3.80 10.77
C GLN A 48 -9.48 3.26 9.43
N CYS A 49 -8.19 2.92 9.33
CA CYS A 49 -7.64 2.26 8.14
C CYS A 49 -8.32 0.93 7.82
N GLN A 50 -8.63 0.13 8.85
CA GLN A 50 -9.33 -1.15 8.68
C GLN A 50 -10.79 -0.99 8.24
N GLN A 51 -11.40 0.18 8.47
CA GLN A 51 -12.76 0.48 8.02
C GLN A 51 -12.82 0.90 6.55
N MET A 52 -11.66 1.21 5.94
CA MET A 52 -11.55 1.68 4.55
C MET A 52 -11.30 0.49 3.61
N PRO A 53 -12.32 0.00 2.87
CA PRO A 53 -12.19 -1.21 2.06
C PRO A 53 -11.14 -1.14 0.95
N TYR A 54 -10.82 0.02 0.34
CA TYR A 54 -9.73 0.07 -0.64
C TYR A 54 -8.34 0.01 -0.01
N LEU A 55 -8.19 0.31 1.29
CA LEU A 55 -6.93 0.16 2.02
C LEU A 55 -6.78 -1.23 2.66
N ASP A 56 -7.86 -1.81 3.17
CA ASP A 56 -7.82 -3.09 3.86
C ASP A 56 -7.88 -4.30 2.91
N ALA A 57 -8.54 -4.14 1.77
CA ALA A 57 -8.80 -5.21 0.80
C ALA A 57 -8.18 -4.91 -0.58
N PRO A 58 -6.85 -5.12 -0.75
CA PRO A 58 -6.15 -4.85 -2.02
C PRO A 58 -6.64 -5.71 -3.18
N GLU A 59 -7.33 -6.82 -2.95
CA GLU A 59 -7.98 -7.63 -3.99
C GLU A 59 -9.01 -6.81 -4.80
N ARG A 60 -9.57 -5.75 -4.21
CA ARG A 60 -10.49 -4.81 -4.89
C ARG A 60 -9.81 -4.01 -6.01
N TRP A 61 -8.49 -3.93 -6.00
CA TRP A 61 -7.72 -3.21 -7.00
C TRP A 61 -7.67 -3.97 -8.34
N LEU A 62 -7.99 -5.27 -8.34
CA LEU A 62 -7.94 -6.14 -9.51
C LEU A 62 -9.31 -6.21 -10.21
N PRO A 63 -9.47 -5.65 -11.43
CA PRO A 63 -10.75 -5.65 -12.12
C PRO A 63 -11.12 -7.04 -12.66
N GLY A 64 -12.39 -7.44 -12.49
CA GLY A 64 -12.93 -8.67 -13.08
C GLY A 64 -12.55 -9.97 -12.35
N ALA A 65 -11.93 -9.85 -11.19
CA ALA A 65 -11.50 -11.00 -10.39
C ALA A 65 -12.65 -11.52 -9.51
N ASN A 66 -12.78 -12.85 -9.36
CA ASN A 66 -13.69 -13.43 -8.39
C ASN A 66 -13.12 -13.17 -6.98
N PRO A 67 -13.78 -12.36 -6.14
CA PRO A 67 -13.17 -11.82 -4.93
C PRO A 67 -12.74 -12.92 -3.95
N GLY A 68 -13.49 -14.02 -3.83
CA GLY A 68 -13.12 -15.11 -2.92
C GLY A 68 -11.83 -15.82 -3.32
N ARG A 69 -11.71 -16.20 -4.59
CA ARG A 69 -10.54 -16.95 -5.08
C ARG A 69 -9.26 -16.09 -5.08
N VAL A 70 -9.37 -14.82 -5.47
CA VAL A 70 -8.22 -13.92 -5.52
C VAL A 70 -7.72 -13.59 -4.13
N LEU A 71 -8.63 -13.41 -3.17
CA LEU A 71 -8.25 -13.22 -1.76
C LEU A 71 -7.49 -14.45 -1.22
N ASP A 72 -7.94 -15.67 -1.53
CA ASP A 72 -7.23 -16.89 -1.13
C ASP A 72 -5.83 -16.99 -1.75
N GLU A 73 -5.70 -16.71 -3.05
CA GLU A 73 -4.40 -16.70 -3.75
C GLU A 73 -3.45 -15.62 -3.20
N MET A 74 -3.99 -14.44 -2.87
CA MET A 74 -3.23 -13.35 -2.25
C MET A 74 -2.79 -13.71 -0.82
N ASN A 75 -3.67 -14.30 -0.01
CA ASN A 75 -3.35 -14.76 1.33
C ASN A 75 -2.26 -15.85 1.31
N ASN A 76 -2.34 -16.79 0.38
CA ASN A 76 -1.31 -17.81 0.20
C ASN A 76 0.05 -17.17 -0.15
N THR A 77 0.05 -16.13 -0.99
CA THR A 77 1.28 -15.39 -1.34
C THR A 77 1.84 -14.64 -0.13
N LEU A 78 0.98 -13.99 0.65
CA LEU A 78 1.38 -13.32 1.89
C LEU A 78 1.96 -14.31 2.92
N ASP A 79 1.42 -15.51 2.98
CA ASP A 79 1.92 -16.57 3.86
C ASP A 79 3.28 -17.14 3.41
N LEU A 80 3.63 -17.03 2.13
CA LEU A 80 5.00 -17.32 1.67
C LEU A 80 5.99 -16.23 2.11
N VAL A 81 5.57 -14.97 2.13
CA VAL A 81 6.42 -13.82 2.51
C VAL A 81 6.59 -13.72 4.02
N PHE A 82 5.50 -13.86 4.76
CA PHE A 82 5.49 -13.75 6.22
C PHE A 82 5.64 -15.10 6.92
N GLY A 83 5.65 -16.23 6.20
CA GLY A 83 5.64 -17.55 6.80
C GLY A 83 4.25 -17.98 7.28
N TYR A 84 4.05 -19.30 7.37
CA TYR A 84 2.80 -19.93 7.78
C TYR A 84 2.94 -20.71 9.09
N GLY A 85 1.85 -20.81 9.86
CA GLY A 85 1.77 -21.61 11.07
C GLY A 85 2.76 -21.18 12.15
N LYS A 86 3.50 -22.15 12.74
CA LYS A 86 4.46 -21.90 13.82
C LYS A 86 5.67 -21.03 13.42
N ASN A 87 5.93 -20.91 12.13
CA ASN A 87 7.03 -20.09 11.59
C ASN A 87 6.53 -18.77 11.00
N ALA A 88 5.28 -18.39 11.27
CA ALA A 88 4.73 -17.11 10.84
C ALA A 88 5.44 -15.95 11.53
N CYS A 89 5.65 -14.87 10.78
CA CYS A 89 6.26 -13.64 11.23
C CYS A 89 5.36 -12.98 12.26
N LEU A 90 5.87 -12.85 13.48
CA LEU A 90 5.18 -12.17 14.59
C LEU A 90 4.85 -10.70 14.25
N GLY A 91 5.60 -10.10 13.33
CA GLY A 91 5.41 -8.73 12.86
C GLY A 91 4.36 -8.56 11.77
N LYS A 92 3.70 -9.62 11.26
CA LYS A 92 2.76 -9.53 10.13
C LYS A 92 1.68 -8.47 10.35
N SER A 93 0.99 -8.52 11.49
CA SER A 93 -0.09 -7.57 11.81
C SER A 93 0.40 -6.13 11.94
N ILE A 94 1.58 -5.92 12.53
CA ILE A 94 2.17 -4.59 12.70
C ILE A 94 2.59 -4.03 11.34
N ALA A 95 3.25 -4.84 10.51
CA ALA A 95 3.69 -4.45 9.18
C ALA A 95 2.51 -4.06 8.28
N LEU A 96 1.41 -4.80 8.32
CA LEU A 96 0.19 -4.48 7.57
C LEU A 96 -0.42 -3.14 8.03
N ILE A 97 -0.53 -2.92 9.33
CA ILE A 97 -1.02 -1.64 9.88
C ILE A 97 -0.11 -0.48 9.46
N GLU A 98 1.20 -0.66 9.53
CA GLU A 98 2.18 0.35 9.13
C GLU A 98 2.03 0.72 7.64
N MET A 99 1.94 -0.29 6.76
CA MET A 99 1.70 -0.08 5.33
C MET A 99 0.39 0.64 5.05
N GLN A 100 -0.71 0.21 5.67
CA GLN A 100 -2.04 0.83 5.47
C GLN A 100 -2.05 2.29 5.92
N LYS A 101 -1.51 2.58 7.12
CA LYS A 101 -1.42 3.96 7.64
C LYS A 101 -0.51 4.83 6.78
N PHE A 102 0.61 4.29 6.32
CA PHE A 102 1.54 5.00 5.44
C PHE A 102 0.85 5.39 4.13
N VAL A 103 0.19 4.44 3.46
CA VAL A 103 -0.54 4.71 2.21
C VAL A 103 -1.68 5.69 2.43
N ALA A 104 -2.42 5.57 3.54
CA ALA A 104 -3.51 6.48 3.89
C ALA A 104 -3.02 7.93 4.10
N GLU A 105 -1.99 8.13 4.92
CA GLU A 105 -1.44 9.47 5.19
C GLU A 105 -0.82 10.10 3.94
N LEU A 106 -0.09 9.33 3.14
CA LEU A 106 0.48 9.83 1.90
C LEU A 106 -0.61 10.25 0.91
N SER A 107 -1.61 9.40 0.70
CA SER A 107 -2.71 9.67 -0.23
C SER A 107 -3.61 10.81 0.26
N ARG A 108 -3.67 11.06 1.57
CA ARG A 108 -4.43 12.19 2.11
C ARG A 108 -3.71 13.52 1.90
N ARG A 109 -2.40 13.58 2.16
CA ARG A 109 -1.62 14.83 2.20
C ARG A 109 -0.98 15.23 0.87
N PHE A 110 -0.69 14.25 0.02
CA PHE A 110 0.09 14.48 -1.20
C PHE A 110 -0.65 13.93 -2.41
N ASP A 111 -0.57 14.68 -3.51
CA ASP A 111 -0.76 14.13 -4.83
C ASP A 111 0.59 13.61 -5.33
N MET A 112 0.62 12.39 -5.85
CA MET A 112 1.85 11.67 -6.17
C MET A 112 1.85 11.26 -7.63
N SER A 113 2.97 11.48 -8.32
CA SER A 113 3.17 11.04 -9.69
C SER A 113 4.57 10.48 -9.91
N ILE A 114 4.66 9.42 -10.71
CA ILE A 114 5.96 8.80 -11.04
C ILE A 114 6.69 9.70 -12.03
N VAL A 115 7.92 10.10 -11.70
CA VAL A 115 8.73 11.00 -12.55
C VAL A 115 9.17 10.33 -13.85
N ARG A 116 9.47 9.03 -13.80
CA ARG A 116 9.96 8.23 -14.95
C ARG A 116 9.11 6.98 -15.15
N PRO A 117 8.00 7.05 -15.90
CA PRO A 117 7.13 5.90 -16.13
C PRO A 117 7.81 4.79 -16.95
N GLU A 118 8.74 5.13 -17.84
CA GLU A 118 9.48 4.18 -18.70
C GLU A 118 10.37 3.22 -17.91
N ARG A 119 10.90 3.70 -16.77
CA ARG A 119 11.73 2.92 -15.87
C ARG A 119 11.38 3.29 -14.43
N PRO A 120 10.31 2.69 -13.88
CA PRO A 120 9.73 3.13 -12.62
C PRO A 120 10.64 2.84 -11.42
N PHE A 121 11.43 1.77 -11.46
CA PHE A 121 12.44 1.45 -10.45
C PHE A 121 13.50 0.51 -11.03
N LYS A 122 14.63 0.40 -10.33
CA LYS A 122 15.65 -0.63 -10.57
C LYS A 122 15.47 -1.72 -9.53
N SER A 123 15.17 -2.94 -9.96
CA SER A 123 15.16 -4.11 -9.09
C SER A 123 16.50 -4.83 -9.19
N SER A 124 17.18 -5.04 -8.07
CA SER A 124 18.39 -5.86 -8.00
C SER A 124 18.18 -7.03 -7.05
N ASN A 125 18.64 -8.22 -7.45
CA ASN A 125 18.61 -9.40 -6.59
C ASN A 125 19.88 -9.44 -5.74
N ARG A 126 19.73 -9.27 -4.43
CA ARG A 126 20.81 -9.40 -3.46
C ARG A 126 20.53 -10.61 -2.58
N ASN A 127 21.17 -11.74 -2.89
CA ASN A 127 21.06 -13.00 -2.14
C ASN A 127 19.61 -13.48 -1.92
N GLY A 128 18.76 -13.35 -2.94
CA GLY A 128 17.35 -13.76 -2.89
C GLY A 128 16.39 -12.68 -2.41
N LEU A 129 16.90 -11.51 -2.00
CA LEU A 129 16.10 -10.33 -1.68
C LEU A 129 16.05 -9.40 -2.90
N PHE A 130 14.85 -9.10 -3.36
CA PHE A 130 14.63 -8.10 -4.41
C PHE A 130 14.60 -6.72 -3.78
N ILE A 131 15.65 -5.94 -4.02
CA ILE A 131 15.76 -4.56 -3.53
C ILE A 131 15.38 -3.62 -4.67
N GLN A 132 14.47 -2.70 -4.38
CA GLN A 132 14.00 -1.69 -5.33
C GLN A 132 14.63 -0.34 -5.05
N GLU A 133 15.33 0.20 -6.05
CA GLU A 133 16.04 1.48 -6.00
C GLU A 133 15.51 2.43 -7.09
N ASP A 134 15.82 3.72 -6.98
CA ASP A 134 15.53 4.76 -7.98
C ASP A 134 14.05 4.96 -8.35
N MET A 135 13.10 4.64 -7.45
CA MET A 135 11.68 4.99 -7.62
C MET A 135 11.45 6.47 -7.32
N LEU A 136 11.71 7.32 -8.32
CA LEU A 136 11.53 8.77 -8.19
C LEU A 136 10.05 9.14 -8.32
N VAL A 137 9.48 9.66 -7.23
CA VAL A 137 8.11 10.15 -7.14
C VAL A 137 8.12 11.66 -6.91
N ARG A 138 7.28 12.37 -7.67
CA ARG A 138 6.98 13.78 -7.45
C ARG A 138 5.84 13.86 -6.46
N PHE A 139 6.04 14.62 -5.40
CA PHE A 139 5.03 14.92 -4.39
C PHE A 139 4.57 16.36 -4.55
N GLU A 140 3.27 16.55 -4.69
CA GLU A 140 2.63 17.85 -4.64
C GLU A 140 1.74 17.90 -3.40
N LYS A 141 1.93 18.92 -2.57
CA LYS A 141 1.12 19.08 -1.36
C LYS A 141 -0.33 19.36 -1.75
N ARG A 142 -1.26 18.56 -1.24
CA ARG A 142 -2.68 18.80 -1.45
C ARG A 142 -3.10 20.00 -0.61
N SER A 143 -3.81 20.95 -1.19
CA SER A 143 -4.19 22.22 -0.57
C SER A 143 -5.23 22.11 0.57
N CYS A 144 -5.50 20.92 1.09
CA CYS A 144 -6.28 20.74 2.30
C CYS A 144 -5.33 20.61 3.50
N ASP A 145 -4.80 21.74 3.96
CA ASP A 145 -4.11 21.82 5.24
C ASP A 145 -4.92 22.74 6.16
N LEU A 146 -5.71 22.08 7.02
CA LEU A 146 -6.32 22.55 8.29
C LEU A 146 -7.43 23.62 8.22
#